data_AF-A0AAU3SYD6-F1
#
_entry.id   AF-A0AAU3SYD6-F1
#
_cell.length_a   1.000
_cell.length_b   1.000
_cell.length_c   1.000
_cell.angle_alpha   90.00
_cell.angle_beta   90.00
_cell.angle_gamma   90.00
#
_symmetry.space_group_name_H-M   'P 1'
#
loop_
_entity.id
_entity.type
_entity.pdbx_description
1 polymer ?
#
loop_
_entity_poly.entity_id
_entity_poly.type
_entity_poly.pdbx_seq_one_letter_code
_entity_poly.pdbx_strand_id
1 'polypeptide(L)'
;MAQRKGCLIGCGVALVLGVGLLVAVFFGVGKFLDMADKTLLDPTVYESVKTGDAESEVRGKLPSGDSFVKDALKEGGPAEPEGSACSWYISSGDTKNGKETVLRFCFKDGKLAEKTEYPMR
;
A
#
# COMPACT_ATOMS: atom_id res chain seq x y z
N MET A 1 -26.31 5.45 -59.19
CA MET A 1 -25.23 6.25 -58.55
C MET A 1 -25.29 5.95 -57.06
N ALA A 2 -24.43 5.05 -56.59
CA ALA A 2 -24.34 4.66 -55.18
C ALA A 2 -23.37 5.60 -54.44
N GLN A 3 -23.41 5.55 -53.10
CA GLN A 3 -22.51 6.25 -52.16
C GLN A 3 -23.01 7.67 -51.86
N ARG A 4 -23.41 8.03 -50.63
CA ARG A 4 -22.57 8.08 -49.43
C ARG A 4 -23.45 8.01 -48.16
N LYS A 5 -23.63 6.82 -47.57
CA LYS A 5 -24.07 6.65 -46.17
C LYS A 5 -22.94 5.91 -45.44
N GLY A 6 -21.86 6.61 -45.11
CA GLY A 6 -20.70 5.95 -44.50
C GLY A 6 -19.72 6.89 -43.78
N CYS A 7 -20.03 8.18 -43.67
CA CYS A 7 -19.09 9.16 -43.09
C CYS A 7 -19.42 9.55 -41.64
N LEU A 8 -20.58 9.15 -41.11
CA LEU A 8 -21.00 9.53 -39.75
C LEU A 8 -20.69 8.48 -38.68
N ILE A 9 -20.36 7.24 -39.06
CA ILE A 9 -20.13 6.15 -38.10
C ILE A 9 -18.66 6.10 -37.63
N GLY A 10 -17.72 6.61 -38.44
CA GLY A 10 -16.28 6.56 -38.14
C GLY A 10 -15.81 7.53 -37.04
N CYS A 11 -16.47 8.68 -36.87
CA CYS A 11 -16.07 9.67 -35.86
C CYS A 11 -16.47 9.28 -34.42
N GLY A 12 -17.56 8.54 -34.24
CA GLY A 12 -18.01 8.11 -32.91
C GLY A 12 -17.12 7.04 -32.28
N VAL A 13 -16.62 6.10 -33.10
CA VAL A 13 -15.81 4.96 -32.62
C VAL A 13 -14.42 5.42 -32.16
N ALA A 14 -13.81 6.39 -32.85
CA ALA A 14 -12.51 6.95 -32.45
C ALA A 14 -12.58 7.73 -31.13
N LEU A 15 -13.68 8.46 -30.89
CA LEU A 15 -13.88 9.20 -29.64
C LEU A 15 -14.10 8.27 -28.44
N VAL A 16 -14.89 7.20 -28.59
CA VAL A 16 -15.14 6.24 -27.50
C VAL A 16 -13.88 5.44 -27.15
N LEU A 17 -13.09 5.02 -28.15
CA LEU A 17 -11.80 4.35 -27.91
C LEU A 17 -10.77 5.29 -27.27
N GLY A 18 -10.71 6.56 -27.70
CA GLY A 18 -9.79 7.55 -27.13
C GLY A 18 -10.11 7.92 -25.67
N VAL A 19 -11.40 8.11 -25.35
CA VAL A 19 -11.85 8.37 -23.97
C VAL A 19 -11.65 7.13 -23.09
N GLY A 20 -11.92 5.93 -23.61
CA GLY A 20 -11.66 4.68 -22.89
C GLY A 20 -10.19 4.47 -22.55
N LEU A 21 -9.28 4.80 -23.46
CA LEU A 21 -7.82 4.73 -23.25
C LEU A 21 -7.35 5.76 -22.21
N LEU A 22 -7.87 6.98 -22.25
CA LEU A 22 -7.55 8.01 -21.26
C LEU A 22 -8.02 7.61 -19.86
N VAL A 23 -9.26 7.11 -19.72
CA VAL A 23 -9.76 6.61 -18.42
C VAL A 23 -8.94 5.41 -17.94
N ALA A 24 -8.57 4.48 -18.82
CA ALA A 24 -7.73 3.34 -18.46
C ALA A 24 -6.30 3.74 -18.05
N VAL A 25 -5.73 4.79 -18.66
CA VAL A 25 -4.42 5.33 -18.27
C VAL A 25 -4.52 6.07 -16.94
N PHE A 26 -5.56 6.89 -16.72
CA PHE A 26 -5.77 7.59 -15.44
C PHE A 26 -6.06 6.61 -14.29
N PHE A 27 -6.88 5.59 -14.50
CA PHE A 27 -7.13 4.55 -13.50
C PHE A 27 -5.92 3.61 -13.33
N GLY A 28 -5.23 3.27 -14.42
CA GLY A 28 -4.06 2.40 -14.41
C GLY A 28 -2.90 3.03 -13.65
N VAL A 29 -2.49 4.24 -14.03
CA VAL A 29 -1.36 4.95 -13.39
C VAL A 29 -1.68 5.35 -11.96
N GLY A 30 -2.94 5.73 -11.68
CA GLY A 30 -3.41 5.98 -10.32
C GLY A 30 -3.20 4.76 -9.42
N LYS A 31 -3.62 3.56 -9.85
CA LYS A 31 -3.42 2.34 -9.04
C LYS A 31 -1.97 1.88 -8.93
N PHE A 32 -1.11 2.17 -9.91
CA PHE A 32 0.31 1.80 -9.84
C PHE A 32 1.11 2.66 -8.87
N LEU A 33 0.83 3.97 -8.79
CA LEU A 33 1.45 4.85 -7.77
C LEU A 33 0.89 4.54 -6.37
N ASP A 34 -0.42 4.28 -6.26
CA ASP A 34 -1.08 3.92 -5.01
C ASP A 34 -0.53 2.62 -4.39
N MET A 35 0.09 1.73 -5.16
CA MET A 35 0.66 0.47 -4.65
C MET A 35 1.97 0.67 -3.89
N ALA A 36 2.79 1.65 -4.31
CA ALA A 36 4.06 1.95 -3.65
C ALA A 36 3.83 2.70 -2.32
N ASP A 37 2.93 3.69 -2.32
CA ASP A 37 2.64 4.50 -1.13
C ASP A 37 1.90 3.74 -0.03
N LYS A 38 1.14 2.69 -0.37
CA LYS A 38 0.32 1.97 0.62
C LYS A 38 1.12 1.16 1.65
N THR A 39 2.37 0.83 1.34
CA THR A 39 3.26 0.10 2.27
C THR A 39 4.15 1.06 3.06
N LEU A 40 4.27 2.32 2.60
CA LEU A 40 5.10 3.32 3.24
C LEU A 40 4.38 3.93 4.44
N LEU A 41 5.03 3.88 5.60
CA LEU A 41 4.55 4.45 6.85
C LEU A 41 5.51 5.54 7.30
N ASP A 42 4.96 6.70 7.61
CA ASP A 42 5.75 7.80 8.16
C ASP A 42 6.30 7.42 9.55
N PRO A 43 7.62 7.55 9.80
CA PRO A 43 8.21 7.23 11.09
C PRO A 43 7.59 8.03 12.24
N THR A 44 7.06 9.24 11.99
CA THR A 44 6.34 10.00 13.03
C THR A 44 5.04 9.33 13.47
N VAL A 45 4.34 8.63 12.56
CA VAL A 45 3.15 7.84 12.91
C VAL A 45 3.57 6.64 13.77
N TYR A 46 4.67 5.97 13.43
CA TYR A 46 5.23 4.89 14.23
C TYR A 46 5.62 5.33 15.65
N GLU A 47 6.20 6.53 15.80
CA GLU A 47 6.52 7.13 17.09
C GLU A 47 5.27 7.53 17.89
N SER A 48 4.22 7.99 17.21
CA SER A 48 2.96 8.38 17.85
C SER A 48 2.20 7.21 18.46
N VAL A 49 2.40 6.01 17.93
CA VAL A 49 1.75 4.76 18.36
C VAL A 49 2.55 4.11 19.48
N LYS A 50 1.86 3.68 20.53
CA LYS A 50 2.45 3.08 21.73
C LYS A 50 1.89 1.69 21.99
N THR A 51 2.74 0.83 22.55
CA THR A 51 2.30 -0.48 23.04
C THR A 51 1.19 -0.30 24.07
N GLY A 52 0.10 -1.03 23.90
CA GLY A 52 -1.12 -0.93 24.70
C GLY A 52 -2.24 -0.12 24.05
N ASP A 53 -1.96 0.63 22.98
CA ASP A 53 -2.99 1.36 22.21
C ASP A 53 -4.02 0.41 21.61
N ALA A 54 -5.26 0.88 21.45
CA ALA A 54 -6.31 0.09 20.84
C ALA A 54 -6.01 -0.18 19.36
N GLU A 55 -6.20 -1.43 18.92
CA GLU A 55 -5.93 -1.87 17.55
C GLU A 55 -6.69 -1.02 16.53
N SER A 56 -7.94 -0.65 16.81
CA SER A 56 -8.73 0.21 15.93
C SER A 56 -8.16 1.61 15.78
N GLU A 57 -7.59 2.18 16.85
CA GLU A 57 -6.97 3.51 16.79
C GLU A 57 -5.68 3.47 15.99
N VAL A 58 -4.84 2.45 16.25
CA VAL A 58 -3.58 2.26 15.52
C VAL A 58 -3.86 2.00 14.04
N ARG A 59 -4.74 1.05 13.72
CA ARG A 59 -5.11 0.74 12.32
C ARG A 59 -5.78 1.91 11.60
N GLY A 60 -6.44 2.82 12.32
CA GLY A 60 -6.97 4.06 11.74
C GLY A 60 -5.88 5.05 11.30
N LYS A 61 -4.68 4.97 11.89
CA LYS A 61 -3.52 5.80 11.53
C LYS A 61 -2.60 5.11 10.51
N LEU A 62 -2.69 3.79 10.40
CA LEU A 62 -1.87 3.00 9.49
C LEU A 62 -2.47 3.00 8.07
N PRO A 63 -1.63 2.98 7.02
CA PRO A 63 -2.11 2.84 5.66
C PRO A 63 -2.74 1.46 5.48
N SER A 64 -3.77 1.38 4.62
CA SER A 64 -4.54 0.15 4.39
C SER A 64 -3.77 -0.96 3.64
N GLY A 65 -2.47 -0.77 3.37
CA GLY A 65 -1.63 -1.61 2.50
C GLY A 65 -1.01 -2.85 3.14
N ASP A 66 -1.64 -3.40 4.17
CA ASP A 66 -1.03 -4.36 5.13
C ASP A 66 -0.68 -5.76 4.56
N SER A 67 -0.75 -5.97 3.25
CA SER A 67 -1.11 -7.30 2.73
C SER A 67 -0.18 -7.92 1.70
N PHE A 68 0.67 -7.19 1.00
CA PHE A 68 1.28 -7.75 -0.22
C PHE A 68 2.73 -8.24 -0.09
N VAL A 69 3.44 -7.90 0.99
CA VAL A 69 4.88 -8.15 1.08
C VAL A 69 5.27 -8.92 2.35
N LYS A 70 4.31 -9.65 2.94
CA LYS A 70 4.47 -10.35 4.23
C LYS A 70 5.68 -11.29 4.26
N ASP A 71 5.91 -12.06 3.20
CA ASP A 71 6.97 -13.08 3.23
C ASP A 71 8.39 -12.48 3.15
N ALA A 72 8.60 -11.49 2.27
CA ALA A 72 9.92 -10.84 2.17
C ALA A 72 10.25 -9.95 3.37
N LEU A 73 9.25 -9.33 4.02
CA LEU A 73 9.49 -8.54 5.25
C LEU A 73 9.68 -9.42 6.50
N LYS A 74 9.16 -10.66 6.50
CA LYS A 74 9.33 -11.60 7.63
C LYS A 74 10.75 -12.13 7.76
N GLU A 75 11.47 -12.35 6.67
CA GLU A 75 12.82 -12.97 6.70
C GLU A 75 13.89 -12.17 7.47
N GLY A 76 13.66 -10.89 7.76
CA GLY A 76 14.59 -10.04 8.51
C GLY A 76 14.22 -9.77 9.97
N GLY A 77 13.01 -10.13 10.40
CA GLY A 77 12.45 -9.70 11.68
C GLY A 77 12.63 -10.69 12.83
N PRO A 78 12.48 -10.23 14.08
CA PRO A 78 12.35 -11.14 15.23
C PRO A 78 11.11 -12.03 15.10
N ALA A 79 11.03 -13.11 15.88
CA ALA A 79 9.87 -13.99 15.87
C ALA A 79 8.57 -13.22 16.21
N GLU A 80 7.44 -13.64 15.63
CA GLU A 80 6.12 -13.11 15.96
C GLU A 80 5.66 -13.65 17.33
N PRO A 81 5.06 -12.82 18.19
CA PRO A 81 4.48 -13.28 19.44
C PRO A 81 3.33 -14.27 19.21
N GLU A 82 3.24 -15.32 20.04
CA GLU A 82 2.17 -16.32 19.92
C GLU A 82 0.77 -15.70 20.12
N GLY A 83 -0.12 -16.01 19.18
CA GLY A 83 -1.50 -15.54 19.16
C GLY A 83 -1.65 -14.06 18.83
N SER A 84 -0.63 -13.42 18.24
CA SER A 84 -0.72 -12.05 17.75
C SER A 84 -0.97 -11.98 16.24
N ALA A 85 -1.70 -10.95 15.81
CA ALA A 85 -1.87 -10.59 14.41
C ALA A 85 -0.88 -9.47 14.08
N CYS A 86 0.19 -9.79 13.35
CA CYS A 86 1.21 -8.83 12.97
C CYS A 86 0.95 -8.21 11.58
N SER A 87 1.29 -6.93 11.49
CA SER A 87 1.22 -6.05 10.33
C SER A 87 2.61 -5.48 10.07
N TRP A 88 3.03 -5.39 8.80
CA TRP A 88 4.36 -4.91 8.42
C TRP A 88 4.26 -3.78 7.41
N TYR A 89 5.07 -2.75 7.63
CA TYR A 89 5.18 -1.57 6.80
C TYR A 89 6.64 -1.23 6.54
N ILE A 90 6.90 -0.48 5.50
CA ILE A 90 8.22 0.09 5.22
C ILE A 90 8.21 1.54 5.70
N SER A 91 9.25 1.98 6.41
CA SER A 91 9.39 3.38 6.80
C SER A 91 9.59 4.24 5.55
N SER A 92 8.81 5.31 5.41
CA SER A 92 9.01 6.32 4.36
C SER A 92 10.19 7.26 4.63
N GLY A 93 10.84 7.12 5.80
CA GLY A 93 12.01 7.89 6.18
C GLY A 93 13.30 7.42 5.50
N ASP A 94 14.41 8.02 5.89
CA ASP A 94 15.73 7.67 5.36
C ASP A 94 16.07 6.19 5.57
N THR A 95 16.63 5.57 4.53
CA THR A 95 17.11 4.19 4.60
C THR A 95 18.29 4.09 5.54
N LYS A 96 18.22 3.18 6.53
CA LYS A 96 19.33 2.94 7.46
C LYS A 96 20.35 2.03 6.75
N ASN A 97 21.57 2.51 6.54
CA ASN A 97 22.65 1.79 5.86
C ASN A 97 22.30 1.36 4.41
N GLY A 98 21.52 2.18 3.70
CA GLY A 98 21.07 1.88 2.33
C GLY A 98 20.04 0.75 2.24
N LYS A 99 19.46 0.34 3.37
CA LYS A 99 18.41 -0.66 3.47
C LYS A 99 17.12 -0.02 3.96
N GLU A 100 16.01 -0.44 3.38
CA GLU A 100 14.68 -0.03 3.85
C GLU A 100 14.46 -0.49 5.30
N THR A 101 13.80 0.35 6.11
CA THR A 101 13.47 0.01 7.49
C THR A 101 12.08 -0.59 7.53
N VAL A 102 11.95 -1.80 8.06
CA VAL A 102 10.68 -2.46 8.29
C VAL A 102 10.14 -2.09 9.66
N LEU A 103 8.88 -1.71 9.71
CA LEU A 103 8.11 -1.37 10.90
C LEU A 103 7.03 -2.43 11.10
N ARG A 104 7.13 -3.18 12.19
CA ARG A 104 6.20 -4.25 12.56
C ARG A 104 5.30 -3.80 13.71
N PHE A 105 4.01 -4.06 13.57
CA PHE A 105 3.00 -3.88 14.60
C PHE A 105 2.32 -5.21 14.87
N CYS A 106 2.44 -5.74 16.07
CA CYS A 106 1.78 -6.97 16.48
C CYS A 106 0.65 -6.67 17.43
N PHE A 107 -0.56 -7.04 17.04
CA PHE A 107 -1.78 -6.84 17.81
C PHE A 107 -2.18 -8.13 18.53
N LYS A 108 -2.59 -8.02 19.78
CA LYS A 108 -3.10 -9.12 20.58
C LYS A 108 -4.26 -8.60 21.43
N ASP A 109 -5.34 -9.38 21.51
CA ASP A 109 -6.51 -9.02 22.32
C ASP A 109 -7.08 -7.62 21.99
N GLY A 110 -7.00 -7.20 20.71
CA GLY A 110 -7.49 -5.91 20.24
C GLY A 110 -6.62 -4.70 20.64
N LYS A 111 -5.38 -4.94 21.08
CA LYS A 111 -4.41 -3.90 21.45
C LYS A 111 -3.06 -4.14 20.81
N LEU A 112 -2.26 -3.09 20.67
CA LEU A 112 -0.89 -3.21 20.23
C LEU A 112 -0.06 -3.91 21.32
N ALA A 113 0.34 -5.15 21.08
CA ALA A 113 1.12 -5.94 22.02
C ALA A 113 2.62 -5.66 21.89
N GLU A 114 3.09 -5.44 20.66
CA GLU A 114 4.49 -5.15 20.38
C GLU A 114 4.62 -4.29 19.13
N LYS A 115 5.60 -3.39 19.13
CA LYS A 115 6.08 -2.71 17.92
C LYS A 115 7.59 -2.91 17.79
N THR A 116 8.05 -3.17 16.57
CA THR A 116 9.46 -3.43 16.30
C THR A 116 9.90 -2.74 15.02
N GLU A 117 11.12 -2.21 15.00
CA GLU A 117 11.78 -1.76 13.78
C GLU A 117 13.03 -2.57 13.50
N TYR A 118 13.26 -2.93 12.24
CA TYR A 118 14.47 -3.64 11.82
C TYR A 118 14.80 -3.34 10.35
N PRO A 119 16.09 -3.35 9.96
CA PRO A 119 16.45 -3.18 8.55
C PRO A 119 16.00 -4.41 7.75
N MET A 120 15.50 -4.17 6.53
CA MET A 120 15.22 -5.24 5.56
C MET A 120 16.52 -5.99 5.24
N ARG A 121 16.47 -7.32 5.20
CA ARG A 121 17.65 -8.18 5.00
C ARG A 121 18.11 -8.14 3.56
#